data_AF-A0A2T2S8E2-F1
#
_entry.id   AF-A0A2T2S8E2-F1
#
_cell.length_a   1.000
_cell.length_b   1.000
_cell.length_c   1.000
_cell.angle_alpha   90.00
_cell.angle_beta   90.00
_cell.angle_gamma   90.00
#
_symmetry.space_group_name_H-M   'P 1'
#
loop_
_entity.id
_entity.type
_entity.pdbx_description
1 polymer ?
#
loop_
_entity_poly.entity_id
_entity_poly.type
_entity_poly.pdbx_seq_one_letter_code
_entity_poly.pdbx_strand_id
1 'polypeptide(L)'
;MVILDKLSVHLLLLLPQQPDGGGAINALVERFNEGGEFMWPVLICLIIGLAISFERIISLNRADINTQAFLQRVKEALDEGGIPAAEEECASTRGPVASVFQAGLLRADEGIDAVEEAVVSYGSIEMSFLERGLVWLSLFISVAPMLGFLGTVIGMIRAFDSIEQAGDISPRLVAGGIKVALLTTAFGLIVAVILQFFYNYAVSKIDRLVAEMEDASIELVDALVALERGESATAEKSIPESVGEREE
;
A
#
# COMPACT_ATOMS: atom_id res chain seq x y z
N MET A 1 2.74 9.29 38.69
CA MET A 1 1.60 9.90 37.94
C MET A 1 1.68 11.43 37.78
N VAL A 2 2.69 12.13 38.34
CA VAL A 2 2.81 13.61 38.23
C VAL A 2 3.87 14.05 37.19
N ILE A 3 4.78 13.16 36.78
CA ILE A 3 5.91 13.49 35.88
C ILE A 3 5.51 13.37 34.40
N LEU A 4 4.64 12.43 34.04
CA LEU A 4 4.13 12.24 32.67
C LEU A 4 3.19 13.38 32.21
N ASP A 5 2.48 14.00 33.15
CA ASP A 5 1.57 15.11 32.87
C ASP A 5 2.36 16.41 32.58
N LYS A 6 3.45 16.64 33.31
CA LYS A 6 4.36 17.77 33.05
C LYS A 6 5.10 17.64 31.71
N LEU A 7 5.46 16.43 31.29
CA LEU A 7 6.14 16.20 30.02
C LEU A 7 5.21 16.50 28.83
N SER A 8 3.93 16.11 28.93
CA SER A 8 2.91 16.36 27.91
C SER A 8 2.58 17.85 27.78
N VAL A 9 2.48 18.57 28.90
CA VAL A 9 2.24 20.03 28.91
C VAL A 9 3.45 20.81 28.40
N HIS A 10 4.68 20.36 28.68
CA HIS A 10 5.89 21.01 28.17
C HIS A 10 6.11 20.74 26.67
N LEU A 11 5.71 19.57 26.17
CA LEU A 11 5.69 19.25 24.74
C LEU A 11 4.62 20.07 23.99
N LEU A 12 3.48 20.34 24.63
CA LEU A 12 2.41 21.20 24.09
C LEU A 12 2.83 22.69 24.04
N LEU A 13 3.68 23.13 24.97
CA LEU A 13 4.26 24.49 25.02
C LEU A 13 5.44 24.71 24.04
N LEU A 14 5.99 23.63 23.48
CA LEU A 14 7.00 23.66 22.42
C LEU A 14 6.41 23.82 21.02
N LEU A 15 5.08 23.75 20.87
CA LEU A 15 4.41 24.16 19.65
C LEU A 15 4.48 25.69 19.53
N PRO A 16 4.87 26.23 18.37
CA PRO A 16 4.91 27.68 18.16
C PRO A 16 3.52 28.26 18.42
N GLN A 17 3.39 29.03 19.51
CA GLN A 17 2.22 29.86 19.79
C GLN A 17 2.26 31.01 18.79
N GLN A 18 1.55 30.83 17.67
CA GLN A 18 1.49 31.81 16.60
C GLN A 18 0.65 33.01 17.07
N PRO A 19 1.18 34.25 17.03
CA PRO A 19 0.36 35.43 17.18
C PRO A 19 -0.49 35.60 15.92
N ASP A 20 -1.71 36.08 16.10
CA ASP A 20 -2.66 36.55 15.08
C ASP A 20 -3.46 35.48 14.32
N GLY A 21 -4.61 35.10 14.90
CA GLY A 21 -5.93 35.05 14.22
C GLY A 21 -6.17 34.15 13.01
N GLY A 22 -5.17 33.42 12.48
CA GLY A 22 -5.32 32.49 11.36
C GLY A 22 -4.98 31.07 11.80
N GLY A 23 -5.90 30.12 11.61
CA GLY A 23 -5.64 28.72 11.94
C GLY A 23 -4.42 28.14 11.20
N ALA A 24 -3.91 26.98 11.65
CA ALA A 24 -2.73 26.32 11.07
C ALA A 24 -2.77 26.18 9.53
N ILE A 25 -3.96 26.07 8.95
CA ILE A 25 -4.20 26.04 7.50
C ILE A 25 -3.79 27.38 6.84
N ASN A 26 -4.15 28.53 7.43
CA ASN A 26 -3.78 29.84 6.89
C ASN A 26 -2.26 30.03 6.90
N ALA A 27 -1.60 29.59 7.97
CA ALA A 27 -0.14 29.60 8.03
C ALA A 27 0.49 28.73 6.94
N LEU A 28 -0.03 27.52 6.68
CA LEU A 28 0.45 26.66 5.60
C LEU A 28 0.23 27.27 4.21
N VAL A 29 -0.94 27.88 3.97
CA VAL A 29 -1.24 28.56 2.70
C VAL A 29 -0.31 29.75 2.48
N GLU A 30 -0.02 30.52 3.51
CA GLU A 30 0.94 31.62 3.43
C GLU A 30 2.33 31.10 3.04
N ARG A 31 2.85 30.06 3.73
CA ARG A 31 4.13 29.43 3.38
C ARG A 31 4.14 28.79 2.00
N PHE A 32 3.00 28.27 1.54
CA PHE A 32 2.87 27.73 0.20
C PHE A 32 3.02 28.83 -0.87
N ASN A 33 2.34 29.95 -0.68
CA ASN A 33 2.41 31.09 -1.60
C ASN A 33 3.83 31.69 -1.65
N GLU A 34 4.53 31.69 -0.51
CA GLU A 34 5.94 32.12 -0.43
C GLU A 34 6.92 31.19 -1.17
N GLY A 35 6.56 29.91 -1.37
CA GLY A 35 7.39 28.94 -2.10
C GLY A 35 7.37 29.10 -3.62
N GLY A 36 6.56 30.02 -4.16
CA GLY A 36 6.57 30.37 -5.58
C GLY A 36 5.99 29.29 -6.51
N GLU A 37 6.35 29.38 -7.79
CA GLU A 37 5.68 28.65 -8.89
C GLU A 37 5.85 27.12 -8.82
N PHE A 38 7.00 26.64 -8.33
CA PHE A 38 7.32 25.21 -8.23
C PHE A 38 6.51 24.47 -7.17
N MET A 39 5.79 25.19 -6.33
CA MET A 39 4.86 24.62 -5.36
C MET A 39 3.63 23.99 -6.03
N TRP A 40 3.19 24.52 -7.17
CA TRP A 40 2.01 24.02 -7.88
C TRP A 40 2.20 22.59 -8.44
N PRO A 41 3.29 22.27 -9.15
CA PRO A 41 3.59 20.88 -9.53
C PRO A 41 3.65 19.92 -8.34
N VAL A 42 4.28 20.32 -7.23
CA VAL A 42 4.36 19.51 -6.01
C VAL A 42 2.96 19.23 -5.44
N LEU A 43 2.09 20.23 -5.42
CA LEU A 43 0.70 20.07 -4.99
C LEU A 43 -0.09 19.14 -5.92
N ILE A 44 0.13 19.22 -7.23
CA ILE A 44 -0.50 18.30 -8.19
C ILE A 44 -0.07 16.85 -7.91
N CYS A 45 1.21 16.62 -7.64
CA CYS A 45 1.70 15.30 -7.24
C CYS A 45 1.01 14.78 -5.98
N LEU A 46 0.78 15.64 -4.98
CA LEU A 46 0.04 15.28 -3.77
C LEU A 46 -1.41 14.88 -4.09
N ILE A 47 -2.13 15.70 -4.86
CA ILE A 47 -3.55 15.46 -5.16
C ILE A 47 -3.72 14.16 -5.95
N ILE A 48 -2.93 13.95 -7.01
CA ILE A 48 -3.01 12.75 -7.84
C ILE A 48 -2.54 11.52 -7.04
N GLY A 49 -1.43 11.64 -6.30
CA GLY A 49 -0.92 10.56 -5.46
C GLY A 49 -1.92 10.12 -4.38
N LEU A 50 -2.61 11.05 -3.74
CA LEU A 50 -3.67 10.74 -2.78
C LEU A 50 -4.89 10.12 -3.44
N ALA A 51 -5.31 10.62 -4.62
CA ALA A 51 -6.42 10.03 -5.35
C ALA A 51 -6.16 8.54 -5.68
N ILE A 52 -4.95 8.22 -6.15
CA ILE A 52 -4.53 6.84 -6.41
C ILE A 52 -4.47 6.04 -5.11
N SER A 53 -3.91 6.63 -4.03
CA SER A 53 -3.82 5.98 -2.72
C SER A 53 -5.19 5.57 -2.18
N PHE A 54 -6.18 6.47 -2.23
CA PHE A 54 -7.53 6.17 -1.75
C PHE A 54 -8.25 5.14 -2.61
N GLU A 55 -8.15 5.24 -3.93
CA GLU A 55 -8.69 4.22 -4.84
C GLU A 55 -8.12 2.83 -4.50
N ARG A 56 -6.80 2.75 -4.31
CA ARG A 56 -6.13 1.49 -3.95
C ARG A 56 -6.55 0.93 -2.61
N ILE A 57 -6.66 1.76 -1.58
CA ILE A 57 -7.08 1.32 -0.24
C ILE A 57 -8.50 0.76 -0.28
N ILE A 58 -9.41 1.44 -0.99
CA ILE A 58 -10.80 0.98 -1.13
C ILE A 58 -10.86 -0.33 -1.92
N SER A 59 -10.10 -0.44 -3.02
CA SER A 59 -10.04 -1.64 -3.85
C SER A 59 -9.52 -2.85 -3.06
N LEU A 60 -8.41 -2.70 -2.33
CA LEU A 60 -7.83 -3.76 -1.50
C LEU A 60 -8.74 -4.17 -0.35
N ASN A 61 -9.39 -3.23 0.32
CA ASN A 61 -10.35 -3.54 1.38
C ASN A 61 -11.61 -4.25 0.87
N ARG A 62 -11.97 -4.06 -0.41
CA ARG A 62 -13.07 -4.81 -1.05
C ARG A 62 -12.66 -6.21 -1.51
N ALA A 63 -11.37 -6.43 -1.75
CA ALA A 63 -10.82 -7.73 -2.09
C ALA A 63 -10.60 -8.63 -0.85
N ASP A 64 -10.51 -8.01 0.33
CA ASP A 64 -10.40 -8.69 1.62
C ASP A 64 -11.71 -9.42 1.97
N ILE A 65 -11.66 -10.75 1.96
CA ILE A 65 -12.76 -11.62 2.35
C ILE A 65 -12.36 -12.47 3.56
N ASN A 66 -13.35 -13.09 4.22
CA ASN A 66 -13.03 -14.12 5.21
C ASN A 66 -12.61 -15.40 4.49
N THR A 67 -11.31 -15.47 4.15
CA THR A 67 -10.67 -16.56 3.41
C THR A 67 -10.93 -17.91 4.07
N GLN A 68 -10.81 -17.99 5.39
CA GLN A 68 -11.03 -19.21 6.15
C GLN A 68 -12.48 -19.70 6.09
N ALA A 69 -13.45 -18.79 6.29
CA ALA A 69 -14.86 -19.14 6.15
C ALA A 69 -15.25 -19.50 4.71
N PHE A 70 -14.60 -18.88 3.70
CA PHE A 70 -14.79 -19.24 2.30
C PHE A 70 -14.26 -20.63 1.99
N LEU A 71 -13.02 -20.92 2.38
CA LEU A 71 -12.39 -22.22 2.20
C LEU A 71 -13.22 -23.35 2.85
N GLN A 72 -13.75 -23.13 4.04
CA GLN A 72 -14.62 -24.10 4.71
C GLN A 72 -15.86 -24.42 3.88
N ARG A 73 -16.54 -23.40 3.31
CA ARG A 73 -17.70 -23.62 2.42
C ARG A 73 -17.33 -24.37 1.15
N VAL A 74 -16.15 -24.09 0.59
CA VAL A 74 -15.65 -24.81 -0.60
C VAL A 74 -15.38 -26.28 -0.26
N LYS A 75 -14.73 -26.58 0.87
CA LYS A 75 -14.51 -27.96 1.33
C LYS A 75 -15.81 -28.72 1.60
N GLU A 76 -16.80 -28.06 2.19
CA GLU A 76 -18.14 -28.63 2.41
C GLU A 76 -18.86 -28.92 1.07
N ALA A 77 -18.81 -27.97 0.12
CA ALA A 77 -19.37 -28.17 -1.21
C ALA A 77 -18.69 -29.30 -1.99
N LEU A 78 -17.36 -29.44 -1.83
CA LEU A 78 -16.58 -30.54 -2.36
C LEU A 78 -17.04 -31.90 -1.80
N ASP A 79 -17.32 -32.00 -0.50
CA ASP A 79 -17.82 -33.22 0.14
C ASP A 79 -19.27 -33.59 -0.27
N GLU A 80 -20.14 -32.59 -0.42
CA GLU A 80 -21.57 -32.83 -0.70
C GLU A 80 -21.88 -33.05 -2.20
N GLY A 81 -21.22 -32.29 -3.08
CA GLY A 81 -21.55 -32.21 -4.50
C GLY A 81 -20.35 -32.30 -5.44
N GLY A 82 -19.15 -32.52 -4.91
CA GLY A 82 -17.92 -32.62 -5.69
C GLY A 82 -17.49 -31.29 -6.32
N ILE A 83 -16.65 -31.39 -7.35
CA ILE A 83 -16.07 -30.24 -8.07
C ILE A 83 -17.15 -29.25 -8.58
N PRO A 84 -18.28 -29.68 -9.19
CA PRO A 84 -19.28 -28.74 -9.70
C PRO A 84 -19.91 -27.84 -8.62
N ALA A 85 -20.15 -28.37 -7.42
CA ALA A 85 -20.70 -27.58 -6.32
C ALA A 85 -19.67 -26.57 -5.78
N ALA A 86 -18.41 -26.97 -5.70
CA ALA A 86 -17.32 -26.08 -5.31
C ALA A 86 -17.09 -24.94 -6.32
N GLU A 87 -17.24 -25.21 -7.62
CA GLU A 87 -17.17 -24.17 -8.66
C GLU A 87 -18.27 -23.11 -8.50
N GLU A 88 -19.49 -23.51 -8.12
CA GLU A 88 -20.61 -22.59 -7.90
C GLU A 88 -20.36 -21.66 -6.69
N GLU A 89 -19.80 -22.22 -5.60
CA GLU A 89 -19.38 -21.43 -4.43
C GLU A 89 -18.28 -20.41 -4.80
N CYS A 90 -17.31 -20.82 -5.62
CA CYS A 90 -16.26 -19.93 -6.11
C CYS A 90 -16.82 -18.83 -7.01
N ALA A 91 -17.76 -19.16 -7.91
CA ALA A 91 -18.38 -18.20 -8.83
C ALA A 91 -19.25 -17.16 -8.11
N SER A 92 -19.82 -17.51 -6.96
CA SER A 92 -20.65 -16.61 -6.15
C SER A 92 -19.82 -15.71 -5.22
N THR A 93 -18.54 -16.02 -5.01
CA THR A 93 -17.65 -15.30 -4.11
C THR A 93 -16.71 -14.36 -4.87
N ARG A 94 -16.53 -13.15 -4.37
CA ARG A 94 -15.58 -12.17 -4.92
C ARG A 94 -14.25 -12.27 -4.20
N GLY A 95 -13.16 -12.03 -4.91
CA GLY A 95 -11.84 -11.88 -4.30
C GLY A 95 -10.79 -12.76 -4.97
N PRO A 96 -9.50 -12.53 -4.69
CA PRO A 96 -8.40 -13.21 -5.36
C PRO A 96 -8.42 -14.72 -5.09
N VAL A 97 -8.74 -15.13 -3.87
CA VAL A 97 -8.83 -16.55 -3.48
C VAL A 97 -9.88 -17.29 -4.31
N ALA A 98 -11.07 -16.70 -4.48
CA ALA A 98 -12.14 -17.31 -5.25
C ALA A 98 -11.79 -17.45 -6.75
N SER A 99 -11.14 -16.42 -7.34
CA SER A 99 -10.64 -16.49 -8.71
C SER A 99 -9.64 -17.62 -8.92
N VAL A 100 -8.67 -17.78 -8.00
CA VAL A 100 -7.64 -18.82 -8.09
C VAL A 100 -8.25 -20.20 -7.89
N PHE A 101 -9.19 -20.35 -6.95
CA PHE A 101 -9.86 -21.63 -6.72
C PHE A 101 -10.66 -22.07 -7.93
N GLN A 102 -11.41 -21.14 -8.54
CA GLN A 102 -12.14 -21.41 -9.77
C GLN A 102 -11.22 -21.90 -10.88
N ALA A 103 -10.05 -21.27 -11.06
CA ALA A 103 -9.08 -21.69 -12.07
C ALA A 103 -8.51 -23.10 -11.80
N GLY A 104 -8.25 -23.44 -10.53
CA GLY A 104 -7.82 -24.77 -10.13
C GLY A 104 -8.90 -25.83 -10.36
N LEU A 105 -10.13 -25.57 -9.90
CA LEU A 105 -11.27 -26.49 -10.03
C LEU A 105 -11.64 -26.79 -11.48
N LEU A 106 -11.55 -25.80 -12.37
CA LEU A 106 -11.80 -25.96 -13.81
C LEU A 106 -10.83 -26.92 -14.51
N ARG A 107 -9.71 -27.27 -13.87
CA ARG A 107 -8.72 -28.23 -14.40
C ARG A 107 -8.58 -29.47 -13.53
N ALA A 108 -9.48 -29.65 -12.57
CA ALA A 108 -9.42 -30.79 -11.66
C ALA A 108 -9.62 -32.14 -12.39
N ASP A 109 -10.27 -32.16 -13.56
CA ASP A 109 -10.42 -33.35 -14.41
C ASP A 109 -9.14 -33.74 -15.16
N GLU A 110 -8.18 -32.82 -15.29
CA GLU A 110 -6.88 -33.04 -15.92
C GLU A 110 -5.83 -33.61 -14.94
N GLY A 111 -6.17 -33.68 -13.64
CA GLY A 111 -5.33 -34.20 -12.55
C GLY A 111 -4.69 -33.11 -11.68
N ILE A 112 -4.20 -33.51 -10.50
CA ILE A 112 -3.66 -32.59 -9.48
C ILE A 112 -2.50 -31.72 -10.00
N ASP A 113 -1.61 -32.26 -10.82
CA ASP A 113 -0.51 -31.49 -11.42
C ASP A 113 -1.03 -30.29 -12.25
N ALA A 114 -2.15 -30.46 -12.96
CA ALA A 114 -2.76 -29.40 -13.76
C ALA A 114 -3.45 -28.35 -12.88
N VAL A 115 -4.01 -28.77 -11.73
CA VAL A 115 -4.57 -27.87 -10.72
C VAL A 115 -3.49 -27.00 -10.11
N GLU A 116 -2.37 -27.58 -9.68
CA GLU A 116 -1.23 -26.84 -9.12
C GLU A 116 -0.69 -25.81 -10.12
N GLU A 117 -0.51 -26.21 -11.39
CA GLU A 117 -0.06 -25.30 -12.45
C GLU A 117 -1.05 -24.14 -12.65
N ALA A 118 -2.36 -24.43 -12.67
CA ALA A 118 -3.39 -23.39 -12.80
C ALA A 118 -3.40 -22.43 -11.63
N VAL A 119 -3.34 -22.94 -10.40
CA VAL A 119 -3.29 -22.16 -9.17
C VAL A 119 -2.10 -21.20 -9.18
N VAL A 120 -0.89 -21.69 -9.53
CA VAL A 120 0.32 -20.86 -9.59
C VAL A 120 0.21 -19.79 -10.68
N SER A 121 -0.30 -20.15 -11.86
CA SER A 121 -0.45 -19.24 -12.98
C SER A 121 -1.46 -18.12 -12.67
N TYR A 122 -2.65 -18.49 -12.19
CA TYR A 122 -3.69 -17.52 -11.85
C TYR A 122 -3.37 -16.73 -10.58
N GLY A 123 -2.68 -17.31 -9.60
CA GLY A 123 -2.17 -16.58 -8.44
C GLY A 123 -1.23 -15.45 -8.84
N SER A 124 -0.34 -15.70 -9.81
CA SER A 124 0.54 -14.66 -10.37
C SER A 124 -0.25 -13.55 -11.09
N ILE A 125 -1.33 -13.90 -11.79
CA ILE A 125 -2.22 -12.95 -12.44
C ILE A 125 -2.95 -12.08 -11.40
N GLU A 126 -3.52 -12.69 -10.35
CA GLU A 126 -4.20 -11.99 -9.27
C GLU A 126 -3.26 -11.08 -8.48
N MET A 127 -2.03 -11.52 -8.19
CA MET A 127 -0.99 -10.67 -7.60
C MET A 127 -0.76 -9.41 -8.46
N SER A 128 -0.66 -9.55 -9.79
CA SER A 128 -0.51 -8.41 -10.69
C SER A 128 -1.70 -7.44 -10.66
N PHE A 129 -2.93 -7.95 -10.51
CA PHE A 129 -4.12 -7.12 -10.30
C PHE A 129 -4.08 -6.38 -8.95
N LEU A 130 -3.65 -7.06 -7.89
CA LEU A 130 -3.48 -6.48 -6.57
C LEU A 130 -2.39 -5.39 -6.55
N GLU A 131 -1.34 -5.49 -7.34
CA GLU A 131 -0.26 -4.48 -7.41
C GLU A 131 -0.58 -3.27 -8.31
N ARG A 132 -1.62 -3.38 -9.15
CA ARG A 132 -1.97 -2.35 -10.15
C ARG A 132 -2.05 -0.96 -9.52
N GLY A 133 -1.37 0.03 -10.09
CA GLY A 133 -1.42 1.41 -9.61
C GLY A 133 -0.38 1.77 -8.54
N LEU A 134 0.25 0.79 -7.88
CA LEU A 134 1.38 1.06 -6.98
C LEU A 134 2.56 1.71 -7.71
N VAL A 135 2.80 1.33 -8.97
CA VAL A 135 3.84 1.95 -9.81
C VAL A 135 3.61 3.45 -9.98
N TRP A 136 2.35 3.86 -10.18
CA TRP A 136 2.01 5.29 -10.30
C TRP A 136 2.15 6.02 -8.97
N LEU A 137 1.77 5.37 -7.86
CA LEU A 137 1.98 5.95 -6.53
C LEU A 137 3.47 6.13 -6.23
N SER A 138 4.31 5.13 -6.54
CA SER A 138 5.77 5.19 -6.44
C SER A 138 6.39 6.30 -7.28
N LEU A 139 5.86 6.52 -8.49
CA LEU A 139 6.26 7.65 -9.32
C LEU A 139 6.05 8.98 -8.60
N PHE A 140 4.86 9.24 -8.04
CA PHE A 140 4.58 10.52 -7.36
C PHE A 140 5.38 10.69 -6.06
N ILE A 141 5.64 9.60 -5.33
CA ILE A 141 6.55 9.60 -4.18
C ILE A 141 7.95 10.06 -4.59
N SER A 142 8.45 9.57 -5.72
CA SER A 142 9.80 9.87 -6.20
C SER A 142 9.91 11.25 -6.86
N VAL A 143 8.88 11.66 -7.60
CA VAL A 143 8.86 12.93 -8.35
C VAL A 143 8.65 14.14 -7.45
N ALA A 144 7.85 14.04 -6.37
CA ALA A 144 7.58 15.19 -5.50
C ALA A 144 8.85 15.81 -4.86
N PRO A 145 9.81 15.02 -4.30
CA PRO A 145 11.09 15.53 -3.83
C PRO A 145 11.97 16.10 -4.94
N MET A 146 11.97 15.46 -6.12
CA MET A 146 12.73 15.94 -7.28
C MET A 146 12.25 17.31 -7.75
N LEU A 147 10.93 17.54 -7.76
CA LEU A 147 10.34 18.85 -8.03
C LEU A 147 10.69 19.87 -6.94
N GLY A 148 10.69 19.46 -5.67
CA GLY A 148 11.13 20.29 -4.56
C GLY A 148 12.60 20.73 -4.70
N PHE A 149 13.48 19.79 -5.08
CA PHE A 149 14.89 20.04 -5.37
C PHE A 149 15.09 20.96 -6.59
N LEU A 150 14.30 20.77 -7.65
CA LEU A 150 14.32 21.67 -8.81
C LEU A 150 13.93 23.10 -8.41
N GLY A 151 12.92 23.26 -7.55
CA GLY A 151 12.55 24.55 -6.98
C GLY A 151 13.69 25.22 -6.21
N THR A 152 14.51 24.43 -5.51
CA THR A 152 15.72 24.91 -4.82
C THR A 152 16.76 25.46 -5.79
N VAL A 153 17.05 24.72 -6.85
CA VAL A 153 18.01 25.15 -7.89
C VAL A 153 17.57 26.49 -8.49
N ILE A 154 16.29 26.62 -8.83
CA ILE A 154 15.77 27.84 -9.44
C ILE A 154 15.70 29.01 -8.45
N GLY A 155 15.35 28.75 -7.19
CA GLY A 155 15.38 29.76 -6.13
C GLY A 155 16.79 30.32 -5.91
N MET A 156 17.80 29.45 -5.98
CA MET A 156 19.21 29.87 -5.89
C MET A 156 19.69 30.64 -7.13
N ILE A 157 19.29 30.23 -8.33
CA ILE A 157 19.59 30.99 -9.57
C ILE A 157 19.03 32.41 -9.44
N ARG A 158 17.75 32.56 -9.05
CA ARG A 158 17.12 33.87 -8.83
C ARG A 158 17.82 34.72 -7.76
N ALA A 159 18.35 34.08 -6.71
CA ALA A 159 19.12 34.78 -5.67
C ALA A 159 20.43 35.36 -6.24
N PHE A 160 21.15 34.60 -7.07
CA PHE A 160 22.38 35.07 -7.71
C PHE A 160 22.13 36.12 -8.79
N ASP A 161 21.08 35.98 -9.60
CA ASP A 161 20.67 37.00 -10.57
C ASP A 161 20.39 38.35 -9.88
N SER A 162 19.81 38.30 -8.66
CA SER A 162 19.53 39.50 -7.87
C SER A 162 20.82 40.17 -7.35
N ILE A 163 21.84 39.39 -7.02
CA ILE A 163 23.18 39.91 -6.65
C ILE A 163 23.83 40.57 -7.85
N GLU A 164 23.81 39.90 -9.01
CA GLU A 164 24.41 40.42 -10.24
C GLU A 164 23.79 41.76 -10.65
N GLN A 165 22.47 41.86 -10.60
CA GLN A 165 21.74 43.10 -10.95
C GLN A 165 21.99 44.24 -9.97
N ALA A 166 22.10 43.94 -8.67
CA ALA A 166 22.33 44.96 -7.65
C ALA A 166 23.79 45.46 -7.62
N GLY A 167 24.74 44.65 -8.10
CA GLY A 167 26.18 44.95 -8.03
C GLY A 167 26.72 45.02 -6.59
N ASP A 168 25.93 44.57 -5.60
CA ASP A 168 26.26 44.55 -4.18
C ASP A 168 25.79 43.24 -3.55
N ILE A 169 26.58 42.73 -2.61
CA ILE A 169 26.28 41.49 -1.90
C ILE A 169 25.66 41.87 -0.56
N SER A 170 24.34 42.06 -0.54
CA SER A 170 23.59 42.23 0.70
C SER A 170 22.84 40.94 1.08
N PRO A 171 22.87 40.49 2.35
CA PRO A 171 22.11 39.32 2.80
C PRO A 171 20.60 39.41 2.54
N ARG A 172 20.04 40.63 2.48
CA ARG A 172 18.61 40.83 2.15
C ARG A 172 18.27 40.46 0.72
N LEU A 173 19.19 40.67 -0.23
CA LEU A 173 18.96 40.36 -1.65
C LEU A 173 18.82 38.85 -1.88
N VAL A 174 19.61 38.03 -1.19
CA VAL A 174 19.59 36.57 -1.35
C VAL A 174 18.54 35.87 -0.49
N ALA A 175 18.11 36.49 0.62
CA ALA A 175 17.21 35.87 1.58
C ALA A 175 15.88 35.39 0.95
N GLY A 176 15.35 36.13 -0.03
CA GLY A 176 14.12 35.77 -0.74
C GLY A 176 14.26 34.47 -1.53
N GLY A 177 15.30 34.36 -2.36
CA GLY A 177 15.53 33.15 -3.17
C GLY A 177 15.87 31.92 -2.33
N ILE A 178 16.64 32.11 -1.25
CA ILE A 178 16.93 31.03 -0.29
C ILE A 178 15.65 30.55 0.42
N LYS A 179 14.77 31.49 0.82
CA LYS A 179 13.49 31.15 1.46
C LYS A 179 12.61 30.31 0.53
N VAL A 180 12.45 30.73 -0.72
CA VAL A 180 11.73 29.97 -1.75
C VAL A 180 12.32 28.57 -1.88
N ALA A 181 13.65 28.51 -2.00
CA ALA A 181 14.40 27.27 -2.22
C ALA A 181 14.21 26.24 -1.09
N LEU A 182 14.18 26.69 0.17
CA LEU A 182 13.98 25.83 1.34
C LEU A 182 12.53 25.38 1.47
N LEU A 183 11.57 26.27 1.20
CA LEU A 183 10.14 25.94 1.27
C LEU A 183 9.78 24.89 0.23
N THR A 184 10.23 25.02 -1.02
CA THR A 184 9.92 24.03 -2.07
C THR A 184 10.45 22.64 -1.73
N THR A 185 11.66 22.53 -1.18
CA THR A 185 12.21 21.23 -0.73
C THR A 185 11.37 20.64 0.40
N ALA A 186 11.08 21.44 1.42
CA ALA A 186 10.34 20.97 2.59
C ALA A 186 8.97 20.41 2.19
N PHE A 187 8.22 21.12 1.34
CA PHE A 187 6.94 20.64 0.85
C PHE A 187 7.06 19.39 -0.02
N GLY A 188 8.05 19.32 -0.92
CA GLY A 188 8.29 18.11 -1.73
C GLY A 188 8.55 16.86 -0.89
N LEU A 189 9.32 17.00 0.19
CA LEU A 189 9.59 15.92 1.14
C LEU A 189 8.34 15.55 1.95
N ILE A 190 7.57 16.53 2.44
CA ILE A 190 6.33 16.27 3.18
C ILE A 190 5.35 15.47 2.31
N VAL A 191 5.16 15.87 1.05
CA VAL A 191 4.31 15.15 0.11
C VAL A 191 4.78 13.71 -0.08
N ALA A 192 6.08 13.49 -0.29
CA ALA A 192 6.63 12.15 -0.45
C ALA A 192 6.41 11.28 0.79
N VAL A 193 6.62 11.81 1.99
CA VAL A 193 6.39 11.09 3.26
C VAL A 193 4.93 10.67 3.40
N ILE A 194 3.98 11.57 3.10
CA ILE A 194 2.54 11.27 3.17
C ILE A 194 2.20 10.14 2.19
N LEU A 195 2.63 10.24 0.93
CA LEU A 195 2.35 9.22 -0.08
C LEU A 195 3.03 7.89 0.24
N GLN A 196 4.25 7.91 0.78
CA GLN A 196 4.99 6.72 1.19
C GLN A 196 4.26 5.93 2.28
N PHE A 197 3.60 6.62 3.21
CA PHE A 197 2.79 5.96 4.25
C PHE A 197 1.67 5.13 3.62
N PHE A 198 0.91 5.71 2.68
CA PHE A 198 -0.17 5.01 2.00
C PHE A 198 0.34 3.88 1.09
N TYR A 199 1.47 4.08 0.42
CA TYR A 199 2.13 3.04 -0.36
C TYR A 199 2.49 1.83 0.50
N ASN A 200 3.14 2.04 1.66
CA ASN A 200 3.52 0.95 2.55
C ASN A 200 2.30 0.23 3.13
N TYR A 201 1.22 0.96 3.45
CA TYR A 201 -0.03 0.35 3.87
C TYR A 201 -0.61 -0.56 2.77
N ALA A 202 -0.64 -0.08 1.52
CA ALA A 202 -1.15 -0.85 0.39
C ALA A 202 -0.31 -2.10 0.12
N VAL A 203 1.02 -1.99 0.14
CA VAL A 203 1.95 -3.13 -0.01
C VAL A 203 1.72 -4.16 1.10
N SER A 204 1.71 -3.74 2.36
CA SER A 204 1.47 -4.66 3.49
C SER A 204 0.13 -5.38 3.40
N LYS A 205 -0.91 -4.70 2.87
CA LYS A 205 -2.22 -5.30 2.65
C LYS A 205 -2.19 -6.32 1.51
N ILE A 206 -1.47 -6.03 0.42
CA ILE A 206 -1.28 -6.95 -0.71
C ILE A 206 -0.54 -8.19 -0.25
N ASP A 207 0.58 -8.04 0.45
CA ASP A 207 1.37 -9.17 0.98
C ASP A 207 0.51 -10.11 1.83
N ARG A 208 -0.36 -9.54 2.68
CA ARG A 208 -1.31 -10.32 3.48
C ARG A 208 -2.31 -11.08 2.62
N LEU A 209 -2.90 -10.44 1.61
CA LEU A 209 -3.88 -11.08 0.71
C LEU A 209 -3.23 -12.17 -0.14
N VAL A 210 -1.99 -11.97 -0.58
CA VAL A 210 -1.22 -12.96 -1.33
C VAL A 210 -0.92 -14.17 -0.44
N ALA A 211 -0.44 -13.97 0.79
CA ALA A 211 -0.17 -15.07 1.71
C ALA A 211 -1.44 -15.88 2.02
N GLU A 212 -2.55 -15.21 2.30
CA GLU A 212 -3.84 -15.87 2.52
C GLU A 212 -4.31 -16.68 1.28
N MET A 213 -4.06 -16.16 0.08
CA MET A 213 -4.37 -16.83 -1.18
C MET A 213 -3.49 -18.06 -1.41
N GLU A 214 -2.19 -17.96 -1.15
CA GLU A 214 -1.24 -19.08 -1.27
C GLU A 214 -1.57 -20.19 -0.27
N ASP A 215 -1.77 -19.86 1.00
CA ASP A 215 -2.12 -20.81 2.06
C ASP A 215 -3.44 -21.53 1.72
N ALA A 216 -4.48 -20.77 1.36
CA ALA A 216 -5.78 -21.34 0.99
C ALA A 216 -5.68 -22.24 -0.26
N SER A 217 -4.81 -21.91 -1.20
CA SER A 217 -4.63 -22.72 -2.42
C SER A 217 -3.95 -24.06 -2.13
N ILE A 218 -3.02 -24.11 -1.18
CA ILE A 218 -2.43 -25.37 -0.70
C ILE A 218 -3.53 -26.24 -0.07
N GLU A 219 -4.39 -25.64 0.75
CA GLU A 219 -5.49 -26.37 1.38
C GLU A 219 -6.53 -26.87 0.36
N LEU A 220 -6.77 -26.15 -0.75
CA LEU A 220 -7.61 -26.62 -1.84
C LEU A 220 -7.02 -27.86 -2.52
N VAL A 221 -5.73 -27.84 -2.84
CA VAL A 221 -5.04 -28.99 -3.45
C VAL A 221 -5.10 -30.21 -2.52
N ASP A 222 -4.81 -30.02 -1.24
CA ASP A 222 -4.94 -31.08 -0.23
C ASP A 222 -6.37 -31.66 -0.19
N ALA A 223 -7.40 -30.81 -0.26
CA ALA A 223 -8.80 -31.22 -0.29
C ALA A 223 -9.16 -32.04 -1.54
N LEU A 224 -8.64 -31.66 -2.71
CA LEU A 224 -8.84 -32.41 -3.96
C LEU A 224 -8.13 -33.78 -3.92
N VAL A 225 -6.91 -33.84 -3.36
CA VAL A 225 -6.19 -35.10 -3.16
C VAL A 225 -6.94 -36.03 -2.21
N ALA A 226 -7.54 -35.51 -1.12
CA ALA A 226 -8.37 -36.29 -0.22
C ALA A 226 -9.59 -36.88 -0.94
N LEU A 227 -10.27 -36.06 -1.76
CA LEU A 227 -11.38 -36.50 -2.60
C LEU A 227 -11.00 -37.61 -3.59
N GLU A 228 -9.84 -37.51 -4.27
CA GLU A 228 -9.35 -38.58 -5.16
C GLU A 228 -9.11 -39.90 -4.42
N ARG A 229 -8.80 -39.85 -3.12
CA ARG A 229 -8.63 -41.01 -2.24
C ARG A 229 -9.94 -41.52 -1.65
N GLY A 230 -11.06 -40.84 -1.90
CA GLY A 230 -12.35 -41.14 -1.28
C GLY A 230 -12.44 -40.75 0.20
N GLU A 231 -11.55 -39.86 0.65
CA GLU A 231 -11.55 -39.25 1.97
C GLU A 231 -12.32 -37.92 1.93
N SER A 232 -12.77 -37.45 3.09
CA SER A 232 -13.49 -36.19 3.20
C SER A 232 -12.52 -35.00 3.06
N ALA A 233 -12.88 -34.02 2.23
CA ALA A 233 -12.19 -32.75 2.02
C ALA A 233 -12.15 -31.88 3.29
N THR A 234 -13.10 -32.07 4.21
CA THR A 234 -13.14 -31.39 5.52
C THR A 234 -12.37 -32.12 6.61
N ALA A 235 -11.80 -33.31 6.35
CA ALA A 235 -11.03 -34.03 7.34
C ALA A 235 -9.77 -33.24 7.71
N GLU A 236 -9.72 -32.72 8.95
CA GLU A 236 -8.52 -32.08 9.49
C GLU A 236 -7.35 -33.06 9.40
N LYS A 237 -6.30 -32.67 8.67
CA LYS A 237 -5.05 -33.41 8.59
C LYS A 237 -4.52 -33.51 10.02
N SER A 238 -4.71 -34.65 10.68
CA SER A 238 -4.03 -34.96 11.94
C SER A 238 -2.54 -35.00 11.62
N ILE A 239 -1.85 -33.87 11.80
CA ILE A 239 -0.40 -33.80 11.64
C ILE A 239 0.17 -34.87 12.59
N PRO A 240 0.89 -35.89 12.11
CA PRO A 240 1.53 -36.83 13.00
C PRO A 240 2.57 -36.07 13.82
N GLU A 241 2.39 -36.03 15.15
CA GLU A 241 3.45 -35.68 16.09
C GLU A 241 4.58 -36.70 15.97
N SER A 242 5.46 -36.57 14.97
CA SER A 242 6.62 -37.48 14.86
C SER A 242 7.86 -36.83 14.26
N VAL A 243 8.07 -35.54 14.52
CA VAL A 243 9.39 -34.90 14.35
C VAL A 243 9.76 -34.17 15.64
N GLY A 244 9.93 -34.97 16.69
CA GLY A 244 10.33 -34.48 18.01
C GLY A 244 11.15 -35.48 18.82
N GLU A 245 11.62 -36.58 18.23
CA GLU A 245 12.55 -37.51 18.89
C GLU A 245 13.54 -38.07 17.86
N ARG A 246 14.66 -37.36 17.68
CA ARG A 246 15.99 -37.95 17.45
C ARG A 246 16.90 -37.22 18.43
N GLU A 247 17.02 -37.78 19.63
CA GLU A 247 18.16 -38.61 20.04
C GLU A 247 19.47 -37.80 20.12
N GLU A 248 19.81 -37.53 21.39
CA GLU A 248 21.14 -37.41 22.03
C GLU A 248 22.21 -36.46 21.46
#